data_AF-A0AAE1WLU3-F1
#
_entry.id   AF-A0AAE1WLU3-F1
#
_cell.length_a   1.000
_cell.length_b   1.000
_cell.length_c   1.000
_cell.angle_alpha   90.00
_cell.angle_beta   90.00
_cell.angle_gamma   90.00
#
_symmetry.space_group_name_H-M   'P 1'
#
loop_
_entity.id
_entity.type
_entity.pdbx_description
1 polymer ?
#
loop_
_entity_poly.entity_id
_entity_poly.type
_entity_poly.pdbx_seq_one_letter_code
_entity_poly.pdbx_strand_id
1 'polypeptide(L)'
;MALEIGIIEMEVYGDSKLIMNQLLNIYEVKKDNLVLFFWHASHLLKDFDNVTLNHIPRKENRMTDALANLATTLALSEGETTNISVCNRWVLPSLDTSDHVNPNQ
;
A
#
# COMPACT_ATOMS: atom_id res chain seq x y z
N MET A 1 0.12 11.79 4.10
CA MET A 1 0.72 10.60 4.78
C MET A 1 -0.09 10.27 6.03
N ALA A 2 0.02 9.05 6.59
CA ALA A 2 -0.80 8.60 7.73
C ALA A 2 -0.74 9.55 8.95
N LEU A 3 0.45 10.09 9.26
CA LEU A 3 0.63 11.08 10.32
C LEU A 3 -0.11 12.39 10.04
N GLU A 4 -0.12 12.86 8.79
CA GLU A 4 -0.80 14.10 8.40
C GLU A 4 -2.32 14.01 8.55
N ILE A 5 -2.87 12.78 8.55
CA ILE A 5 -4.30 12.52 8.79
C ILE A 5 -4.58 12.08 10.24
N GLY A 6 -3.60 12.21 11.15
CA GLY A 6 -3.77 11.99 12.58
C GLY A 6 -3.69 10.53 13.05
N ILE A 7 -3.17 9.62 12.24
CA ILE A 7 -2.93 8.23 12.65
C ILE A 7 -1.65 8.17 13.48
N ILE A 8 -1.77 7.68 14.72
CA ILE A 8 -0.66 7.54 15.68
C ILE A 8 -0.22 6.10 15.92
N GLU A 9 -1.09 5.12 15.61
CA GLU A 9 -0.80 3.69 15.70
C GLU A 9 -0.99 3.03 14.33
N MET A 10 -0.09 2.10 13.97
CA MET A 10 -0.10 1.46 12.65
C MET A 10 0.26 -0.02 12.72
N GLU A 11 -0.39 -0.82 11.89
CA GLU A 11 0.03 -2.19 11.57
C GLU A 11 0.48 -2.25 10.12
N VAL A 12 1.71 -2.69 9.88
CA VAL A 12 2.31 -2.80 8.55
C VAL A 12 2.40 -4.27 8.17
N TYR A 13 1.79 -4.62 7.03
CA TYR A 13 1.84 -5.95 6.46
C TYR A 13 2.65 -5.96 5.17
N GLY A 14 3.63 -6.85 5.08
CA GLY A 14 4.47 -7.00 3.89
C GLY A 14 4.77 -8.45 3.57
N ASP A 15 4.89 -8.79 2.30
CA ASP A 15 5.25 -10.14 1.84
C ASP A 15 6.75 -10.33 1.61
N SER A 16 7.53 -9.25 1.72
CA SER A 16 8.99 -9.32 1.67
C SER A 16 9.56 -9.64 3.05
N LYS A 17 9.78 -10.93 3.32
CA LYS A 17 10.41 -11.40 4.56
C LYS A 17 11.77 -10.73 4.84
N LEU A 18 12.54 -10.44 3.79
CA LEU A 18 13.81 -9.73 3.92
C LEU A 18 13.61 -8.33 4.51
N ILE A 19 12.72 -7.53 3.92
CA ILE A 19 12.49 -6.15 4.35
C ILE A 19 11.89 -6.11 5.75
N MET A 20 10.91 -6.97 6.04
CA MET A 20 10.30 -7.04 7.38
C MET A 20 11.35 -7.36 8.45
N ASN A 21 12.21 -8.35 8.20
CA ASN A 21 13.26 -8.73 9.17
C ASN A 21 14.36 -7.66 9.29
N GLN A 22 14.63 -6.88 8.24
CA GLN A 22 15.57 -5.77 8.32
C GLN A 22 15.00 -4.64 9.17
N LEU A 23 13.75 -4.23 8.95
CA LEU A 23 13.09 -3.19 9.76
C LEU A 23 12.91 -3.60 11.23
N LEU A 24 12.76 -4.90 11.51
CA LEU A 24 12.76 -5.47 12.86
C LEU A 24 14.17 -5.59 13.48
N ASN A 25 15.23 -5.13 12.79
CA ASN A 25 16.64 -5.30 13.18
C ASN A 25 17.08 -6.76 13.41
N ILE A 26 16.35 -7.73 12.85
CA ILE A 26 16.71 -9.16 12.90
C ILE A 26 17.82 -9.44 11.88
N TYR A 27 17.73 -8.83 10.70
CA TYR A 27 18.70 -8.97 9.62
C TYR A 27 19.46 -7.67 9.36
N GLU A 28 20.76 -7.80 9.13
CA GLU A 28 21.60 -6.68 8.72
C GLU A 28 21.32 -6.26 7.27
N VAL A 29 21.40 -4.95 7.00
CA VAL A 29 21.31 -4.38 5.65
C VAL A 29 22.71 -4.22 5.07
N LYS A 30 23.09 -5.11 4.16
CA LYS A 30 24.46 -5.15 3.60
C LYS A 30 24.65 -4.39 2.30
N LYS A 31 23.57 -4.10 1.57
CA LYS A 31 23.66 -3.43 0.28
C LYS A 31 23.54 -1.93 0.47
N ASP A 32 24.54 -1.17 0.03
CA ASP A 32 24.62 0.29 0.21
C ASP A 32 23.38 1.02 -0.33
N ASN A 33 22.86 0.57 -1.48
CA ASN A 33 21.66 1.14 -2.06
C ASN A 33 20.40 0.92 -1.20
N LEU A 34 20.37 -0.14 -0.39
CA LEU A 34 19.26 -0.48 0.48
C LEU A 34 19.37 0.19 1.86
N VAL A 35 20.61 0.53 2.29
CA VAL A 35 20.87 1.23 3.56
C VAL A 35 20.11 2.56 3.61
N LEU A 36 20.11 3.33 2.53
CA LEU A 36 19.37 4.60 2.47
C LEU A 36 17.87 4.41 2.73
N PHE A 37 17.24 3.42 2.07
CA PHE A 37 15.82 3.14 2.23
C PHE A 37 15.49 2.59 3.62
N PHE A 38 16.37 1.75 4.18
CA PHE A 38 16.24 1.24 5.53
C PHE A 38 16.23 2.37 6.57
N TRP A 39 17.17 3.32 6.47
CA TRP A 39 17.22 4.47 7.38
C TRP A 39 15.97 5.33 7.27
N HIS A 40 15.51 5.59 6.04
CA HIS A 40 14.34 6.42 5.83
C HIS A 40 13.06 5.77 6.38
N ALA A 41 12.83 4.50 6.06
CA ALA A 41 11.69 3.75 6.60
C ALA A 41 11.76 3.64 8.14
N SER A 42 12.94 3.37 8.70
CA SER A 42 13.13 3.30 10.16
C SER A 42 12.89 4.63 10.85
N HIS A 43 13.16 5.76 10.18
CA HIS A 43 12.85 7.09 10.72
C HIS A 43 11.35 7.33 10.74
N LEU A 44 10.65 7.06 9.62
CA LEU A 44 9.20 7.21 9.53
C LEU A 44 8.47 6.35 10.56
N LEU A 45 8.95 5.14 10.83
CA LEU A 45 8.35 4.25 11.84
C LEU A 45 8.46 4.81 13.27
N LYS A 46 9.48 5.64 13.56
CA LYS A 46 9.68 6.25 14.89
C LYS A 46 8.76 7.44 15.15
N ASP A 47 8.16 8.00 14.11
CA ASP A 47 7.23 9.13 14.24
C ASP A 47 5.84 8.70 14.73
N PHE A 48 5.58 7.39 14.80
CA PHE A 48 4.35 6.81 15.35
C PHE A 48 4.58 6.32 16.79
N ASP A 49 3.53 6.40 17.63
CA ASP A 49 3.59 5.96 19.03
C ASP A 49 3.69 4.44 19.13
N ASN A 50 3.01 3.73 18.24
CA ASN A 50 3.02 2.27 18.18
C ASN A 50 2.98 1.77 16.74
N VAL A 51 3.93 0.91 16.37
CA VAL A 51 3.93 0.25 15.06
C VAL A 51 4.21 -1.24 15.20
N THR A 52 3.37 -2.06 14.58
CA THR A 52 3.59 -3.49 14.43
C THR A 52 3.97 -3.83 12.99
N LEU A 53 4.95 -4.71 12.82
CA LEU A 53 5.45 -5.15 11.52
C LEU A 53 5.19 -6.65 11.38
N ASN A 54 4.35 -7.04 10.42
CA ASN A 54 3.90 -8.41 10.21
C ASN A 54 4.19 -8.91 8.80
N HIS A 55 4.92 -10.02 8.70
CA HIS A 55 5.09 -10.70 7.42
C HIS A 55 3.84 -11.53 7.08
N ILE A 56 3.33 -11.38 5.85
CA ILE A 56 2.22 -12.18 5.31
C ILE A 56 2.63 -12.90 4.02
N PRO A 57 2.08 -14.08 3.70
CA PRO A 57 2.30 -14.71 2.41
C PRO A 57 1.84 -13.80 1.26
N ARG A 58 2.54 -13.85 0.12
CA ARG A 58 2.16 -13.04 -1.05
C ARG A 58 0.71 -13.27 -1.54
N LYS A 59 0.18 -14.48 -1.34
CA LYS A 59 -1.23 -14.79 -1.65
C LYS A 59 -2.21 -13.89 -0.86
N GLU A 60 -1.81 -13.36 0.28
CA GLU A 60 -2.59 -12.47 1.14
C GLU A 60 -2.30 -10.99 0.84
N ASN A 61 -1.15 -10.65 0.24
CA ASN A 61 -0.78 -9.27 -0.14
C ASN A 61 -1.31 -8.83 -1.53
N ARG A 62 -2.31 -9.53 -2.09
CA ARG A 62 -2.78 -9.36 -3.49
C ARG A 62 -3.15 -7.93 -3.87
N MET A 63 -3.69 -7.15 -2.94
CA MET A 63 -4.10 -5.77 -3.24
C MET A 63 -2.88 -4.88 -3.48
N THR A 64 -1.89 -4.94 -2.58
CA THR A 64 -0.61 -4.22 -2.73
C THR A 64 0.08 -4.64 -4.02
N ASP A 65 0.04 -5.93 -4.36
CA ASP A 65 0.63 -6.48 -5.57
C ASP A 65 0.00 -5.94 -6.84
N ALA A 66 -1.33 -5.89 -6.86
CA ALA A 66 -2.08 -5.35 -7.98
C ALA A 66 -1.75 -3.86 -8.20
N LEU A 67 -1.60 -3.09 -7.11
CA LEU A 67 -1.20 -1.67 -7.17
C LEU A 67 0.24 -1.50 -7.65
N ALA A 68 1.18 -2.31 -7.15
CA ALA A 68 2.58 -2.28 -7.59
C ALA A 68 2.71 -2.63 -9.08
N ASN A 69 1.97 -3.65 -9.54
CA ASN A 69 1.92 -4.02 -10.96
C ASN A 69 1.30 -2.90 -11.80
N LEU A 70 0.22 -2.27 -11.33
CA LEU A 70 -0.39 -1.12 -12.02
C LEU A 70 0.59 0.04 -12.16
N ALA A 71 1.27 0.43 -11.08
CA ALA A 71 2.26 1.50 -11.11
C ALA A 71 3.43 1.18 -12.05
N THR A 72 3.90 -0.07 -12.03
CA THR A 72 4.93 -0.54 -12.97
C THR A 72 4.46 -0.40 -14.40
N THR A 73 3.23 -0.85 -14.70
CA THR A 73 2.62 -0.77 -16.04
C THR A 73 2.54 0.65 -16.57
N LEU A 74 2.08 1.59 -15.72
CA LEU A 74 1.97 3.00 -16.08
C LEU A 74 3.33 3.67 -16.33
N ALA A 75 4.41 3.10 -15.79
CA ALA A 75 5.77 3.60 -15.98
C ALA A 75 6.47 3.01 -17.22
N LEU A 76 5.89 2.01 -17.90
CA LEU A 76 6.45 1.43 -19.13
C LEU A 76 6.20 2.35 -20.32
N SER A 77 7.13 2.37 -21.28
CA SER A 77 6.95 3.05 -22.57
C SER A 77 5.92 2.33 -23.44
N GLU A 78 5.31 3.04 -24.40
CA GLU A 78 4.32 2.47 -25.32
C GLU A 78 4.82 1.17 -25.98
N GLY A 79 4.19 0.03 -25.64
CA GLY A 79 4.46 -1.28 -26.26
C GLY A 79 4.56 -2.47 -25.31
N GLU A 80 4.73 -2.27 -23.99
CA GLU A 80 4.78 -3.38 -23.03
C GLU A 80 3.43 -3.61 -22.33
N THR A 81 2.96 -4.87 -22.33
CA THR A 81 1.70 -5.29 -21.71
C THR A 81 1.95 -6.13 -20.45
N THR A 82 1.26 -5.80 -19.36
CA THR A 82 1.33 -6.49 -18.07
C THR A 82 -0.07 -6.88 -17.61
N ASN A 83 -0.24 -8.12 -17.16
CA ASN A 83 -1.54 -8.62 -16.69
C ASN A 83 -1.78 -8.20 -15.24
N ILE A 84 -2.79 -7.35 -15.01
CA ILE A 84 -3.21 -6.92 -13.67
C ILE A 84 -4.48 -7.68 -13.27
N SER A 85 -4.39 -8.50 -12.22
CA SER A 85 -5.55 -9.22 -11.68
C SER A 85 -6.22 -8.38 -10.59
N VAL A 86 -7.43 -7.89 -10.85
CA VAL A 86 -8.24 -7.13 -9.87
C VAL A 86 -9.09 -8.11 -9.07
N CYS A 87 -8.79 -8.26 -7.77
CA CYS A 87 -9.46 -9.26 -6.95
C CYS A 87 -10.88 -8.86 -6.50
N ASN A 88 -11.16 -7.56 -6.35
CA ASN A 88 -12.46 -7.06 -5.90
C ASN A 88 -12.94 -5.92 -6.81
N ARG A 89 -14.10 -6.08 -7.45
CA ARG A 89 -14.79 -5.00 -8.17
C ARG A 89 -15.91 -4.46 -7.27
N TRP A 90 -15.67 -3.32 -6.63
CA TRP A 90 -16.75 -2.57 -5.99
C TRP A 90 -17.55 -1.87 -7.09
N VAL A 91 -18.73 -2.39 -7.39
CA VAL A 91 -19.68 -1.69 -8.26
C VAL A 91 -20.28 -0.56 -7.42
N LEU A 92 -19.89 0.68 -7.68
CA LEU A 92 -20.60 1.82 -7.13
C LEU A 92 -22.05 1.77 -7.66
N PRO A 93 -23.08 1.88 -6.81
CA PRO A 93 -24.44 2.04 -7.29
C PRO A 93 -24.50 3.22 -8.25
N SER A 94 -25.24 3.08 -9.36
CA SER A 94 -25.56 4.22 -10.21
C SER A 94 -26.20 5.28 -9.32
N LEU A 95 -25.59 6.46 -9.26
CA LEU A 95 -26.21 7.63 -8.66
C LEU A 95 -27.33 8.06 -9.60
N ASP A 96 -28.47 7.37 -9.53
CA ASP A 96 -29.71 7.85 -10.11
C ASP A 96 -30.16 9.03 -9.25
N THR A 97 -29.63 10.21 -9.56
CA THR A 97 -30.13 11.47 -9.02
C THR A 97 -31.47 11.76 -9.68
N SER A 98 -32.55 11.22 -9.12
CA SER A 98 -33.92 11.61 -9.49
C SER A 98 -34.82 11.81 -8.28
N ASP A 99 -34.29 12.43 -7.22
CA ASP A 99 -35.13 13.09 -6.22
C ASP A 99 -35.42 14.54 -6.66
N HIS A 100 -36.19 14.68 -7.74
CA HIS A 100 -36.98 15.90 -7.93
C HIS A 100 -38.22 15.80 -7.03
N VAL A 101 -38.09 16.20 -5.77
CA VAL A 101 -39.24 16.59 -4.97
C VAL A 101 -39.79 17.88 -5.56
N ASN A 102 -40.95 17.79 -6.23
CA ASN A 102 -41.76 18.94 -6.60
C ASN A 102 -42.35 19.55 -5.32
N PRO A 103 -42.05 20.82 -4.96
CA PRO A 103 -42.59 21.41 -3.74
C PRO A 103 -44.00 22.01 -3.89
N ASN A 104 -44.73 21.78 -4.99
CA ASN A 104 -46.11 22.26 -5.14
C ASN A 104 -47.01 21.30 -5.96
N GLN A 105 -47.49 20.22 -5.33
CA GLN A 105 -48.77 19.61 -5.69
C GLN A 105 -49.38 18.79 -4.56
#